data_AF-A0A2M9EYN1-F1
#
_entry.id   AF-A0A2M9EYN1-F1
#
_cell.length_a   1.000
_cell.length_b   1.000
_cell.length_c   1.000
_cell.angle_alpha   90.00
_cell.angle_beta   90.00
_cell.angle_gamma   90.00
#
_symmetry.space_group_name_H-M   'P 1'
#
loop_
_entity.id
_entity.type
_entity.pdbx_description
1 polymer ?
#
loop_
_entity_poly.entity_id
_entity_poly.type
_entity_poly.pdbx_seq_one_letter_code
_entity_poly.pdbx_strand_id
1 'polypeptide(L)'
;MEKWKDRTYQLFLFWFAVGVILVGFDLLPTWLEWANTVFLVLAGVMGIFYFFALFSPAKATLTVLVIYVFSSFIEYLGSAYGILFGEYDYTERFGAKLFDIPFTIGFAWLLVMATTHAVAMRITKVPGIGMVIIGSLAAVVMDLIIDPVAFKANEYWIWFEGGLYYDIPWTNFMGWFVVASILHAFIWVLQKEVVPDKTFPKWELRTYRLYGMMIFMFVVTAASAGLWLAICITTLLTGILYGIAEWRRRHDQSQA
;
A
#
# COMPACT_ATOMS: atom_id res chain seq x y z
N MET A 1 14.53 -7.89 -20.76
CA MET A 1 13.83 -7.86 -19.45
C MET A 1 13.06 -6.56 -19.22
N GLU A 2 13.68 -5.38 -19.38
CA GLU A 2 13.01 -4.09 -19.09
C GLU A 2 11.74 -3.81 -19.92
N LYS A 3 11.74 -4.14 -21.23
CA LYS A 3 10.57 -3.96 -22.11
C LYS A 3 9.30 -4.67 -21.59
N TRP A 4 9.43 -5.82 -20.93
CA TRP A 4 8.27 -6.55 -20.41
C TRP A 4 7.72 -5.87 -19.16
N LYS A 5 8.59 -5.44 -18.23
CA LYS A 5 8.17 -4.68 -17.04
C LYS A 5 7.45 -3.38 -17.43
N ASP A 6 7.90 -2.71 -18.50
CA ASP A 6 7.23 -1.52 -19.04
C ASP A 6 5.82 -1.80 -19.56
N ARG A 7 5.65 -2.90 -20.30
CA ARG A 7 4.33 -3.33 -20.77
C ARG A 7 3.41 -3.70 -19.61
N THR A 8 3.94 -4.36 -18.57
CA THR A 8 3.16 -4.68 -17.36
C THR A 8 2.74 -3.42 -16.62
N TYR A 9 3.60 -2.40 -16.53
CA TYR A 9 3.22 -1.10 -15.95
C TYR A 9 2.13 -0.41 -16.78
N GLN A 10 2.22 -0.43 -18.11
CA GLN A 10 1.17 0.11 -18.99
C GLN A 10 -0.16 -0.64 -18.84
N LEU A 11 -0.10 -1.97 -18.75
CA LEU A 11 -1.27 -2.80 -18.45
C LEU A 11 -1.87 -2.41 -17.10
N PHE A 12 -1.05 -2.25 -16.07
CA PHE A 12 -1.51 -1.79 -14.75
C PHE A 12 -2.19 -0.42 -14.84
N LEU A 13 -1.62 0.55 -15.58
CA LEU A 13 -2.25 1.87 -15.74
C LEU A 13 -3.62 1.79 -16.43
N PHE A 14 -3.73 0.97 -17.47
CA PHE A 14 -5.01 0.73 -18.14
C PHE A 14 -6.02 0.08 -17.18
N TRP A 15 -5.60 -0.98 -16.48
CA TRP A 15 -6.44 -1.70 -15.53
C TRP A 15 -6.86 -0.81 -14.35
N PHE A 16 -5.96 0.06 -13.88
CA PHE A 16 -6.22 1.07 -12.86
C PHE A 16 -7.28 2.08 -13.33
N ALA A 17 -7.17 2.60 -14.55
CA ALA A 17 -8.17 3.54 -15.08
C ALA A 17 -9.57 2.89 -15.17
N VAL A 18 -9.63 1.63 -15.61
CA VAL A 18 -10.87 0.85 -15.61
C VAL A 18 -11.38 0.64 -14.18
N GLY A 19 -10.51 0.27 -13.24
CA GLY A 19 -10.84 0.05 -11.84
C GLY A 19 -11.40 1.30 -11.16
N VAL A 20 -10.82 2.49 -11.40
CA VAL A 20 -11.35 3.76 -10.90
C VAL A 20 -12.77 4.01 -11.38
N ILE A 21 -13.09 3.67 -12.64
CA ILE A 21 -14.44 3.86 -13.19
C ILE A 21 -15.40 2.81 -12.62
N LEU A 22 -15.02 1.54 -12.64
CA LEU A 22 -15.94 0.46 -12.24
C LEU A 22 -16.14 0.40 -10.73
N VAL A 23 -15.06 0.42 -9.95
CA VAL A 23 -15.11 0.33 -8.48
C VAL A 23 -15.45 1.68 -7.86
N GLY A 24 -14.94 2.78 -8.43
CA GLY A 24 -15.18 4.12 -7.88
C GLY A 24 -16.65 4.54 -7.92
N PHE A 25 -17.39 4.11 -8.93
CA PHE A 25 -18.81 4.45 -9.12
C PHE A 25 -19.78 3.31 -8.80
N ASP A 26 -19.32 2.25 -8.11
CA ASP A 26 -20.12 1.06 -7.77
C ASP A 26 -20.82 0.42 -8.99
N LEU A 27 -20.09 0.36 -10.10
CA LEU A 27 -20.56 -0.20 -11.38
C LEU A 27 -20.04 -1.62 -11.62
N LEU A 28 -19.23 -2.18 -10.71
CA LEU A 28 -18.64 -3.50 -10.85
C LEU A 28 -19.68 -4.58 -10.50
N PRO A 29 -20.17 -5.37 -11.47
CA PRO A 29 -21.10 -6.44 -11.18
C PRO A 29 -20.39 -7.58 -10.44
N THR A 30 -21.10 -8.30 -9.56
CA THR A 30 -20.54 -9.33 -8.67
C THR A 30 -19.73 -10.41 -9.39
N TRP A 31 -20.12 -10.82 -10.60
CA TRP A 31 -19.39 -11.79 -11.42
C TRP A 31 -17.98 -11.35 -11.88
N LEU A 32 -17.62 -10.08 -11.67
CA LEU A 32 -16.35 -9.45 -12.02
C LEU A 32 -15.54 -9.10 -10.78
N GLU A 33 -15.94 -9.54 -9.58
CA GLU A 33 -15.17 -9.33 -8.34
C GLU A 33 -13.76 -9.97 -8.40
N TRP A 34 -13.55 -11.00 -9.23
CA TRP A 34 -12.22 -11.52 -9.53
C TRP A 34 -11.26 -10.47 -10.12
N ALA A 35 -11.78 -9.38 -10.71
CA ALA A 35 -10.98 -8.27 -11.21
C ALA A 35 -10.24 -7.54 -10.08
N ASN A 36 -10.78 -7.54 -8.85
CA ASN A 36 -10.12 -6.99 -7.67
C ASN A 36 -8.88 -7.82 -7.31
N THR A 37 -8.99 -9.15 -7.37
CA THR A 37 -7.86 -10.07 -7.19
C THR A 37 -6.75 -9.77 -8.20
N VAL A 38 -7.11 -9.65 -9.48
CA VAL A 38 -6.13 -9.33 -10.55
C VAL A 38 -5.50 -7.96 -10.33
N PHE A 39 -6.30 -6.96 -9.94
CA PHE A 39 -5.80 -5.62 -9.64
C PHE A 39 -4.78 -5.64 -8.50
N LEU A 40 -5.09 -6.29 -7.38
CA LEU A 40 -4.19 -6.39 -6.22
C LEU A 40 -2.89 -7.13 -6.56
N VAL A 41 -2.97 -8.23 -7.31
CA VAL A 41 -1.78 -8.96 -7.77
C VAL A 41 -0.92 -8.07 -8.67
N LEU A 42 -1.51 -7.38 -9.66
CA LEU A 42 -0.77 -6.46 -10.53
C LEU A 42 -0.14 -5.31 -9.74
N ALA A 43 -0.85 -4.76 -8.76
CA ALA A 43 -0.34 -3.71 -7.89
C ALA A 43 0.84 -4.21 -7.04
N GLY A 44 0.74 -5.39 -6.45
CA GLY A 44 1.85 -6.04 -5.74
C GLY A 44 3.04 -6.33 -6.64
N VAL A 45 2.82 -6.73 -7.90
CA VAL A 45 3.89 -6.89 -8.90
C VAL A 45 4.63 -5.58 -9.18
N MET A 46 3.97 -4.42 -9.13
CA MET A 46 4.67 -3.13 -9.21
C MET A 46 5.61 -2.93 -8.02
N GLY A 47 5.18 -3.34 -6.82
CA GLY A 47 6.04 -3.36 -5.63
C GLY A 47 7.22 -4.32 -5.77
N ILE A 48 7.01 -5.50 -6.35
CA ILE A 48 8.10 -6.45 -6.67
C ILE A 48 9.11 -5.80 -7.61
N PHE A 49 8.66 -5.15 -8.69
CA PHE A 49 9.56 -4.47 -9.61
C PHE A 49 10.37 -3.36 -8.96
N TYR A 50 9.76 -2.63 -8.02
CA TYR A 50 10.46 -1.64 -7.20
C TYR A 50 11.60 -2.26 -6.37
N PHE A 51 11.32 -3.32 -5.61
CA PHE A 51 12.34 -3.97 -4.78
C PHE A 51 13.44 -4.64 -5.61
N PHE A 52 13.13 -5.19 -6.78
CA PHE A 52 14.14 -5.72 -7.71
C PHE A 52 14.97 -4.64 -8.41
N ALA A 53 14.50 -3.39 -8.45
CA ALA A 53 15.31 -2.26 -8.90
C ALA A 53 16.15 -1.67 -7.76
N LEU A 54 15.65 -1.72 -6.52
CA LEU A 54 16.34 -1.23 -5.32
C LEU A 54 17.48 -2.17 -4.89
N PHE A 55 17.23 -3.48 -4.87
CA PHE A 55 18.13 -4.48 -4.29
C PHE A 55 18.74 -5.42 -5.34
N SER A 56 19.83 -6.11 -4.96
CA SER A 56 20.30 -7.28 -5.72
C SER A 56 19.23 -8.38 -5.76
N PRO A 57 19.20 -9.28 -6.77
CA PRO A 57 18.14 -10.27 -6.91
C PRO A 57 17.89 -11.13 -5.65
N ALA A 58 18.95 -11.49 -4.92
CA ALA A 58 18.84 -12.24 -3.67
C ALA A 58 18.16 -11.43 -2.56
N LYS A 59 18.63 -10.19 -2.31
CA LYS A 59 18.04 -9.28 -1.31
C LYS A 59 16.60 -8.89 -1.69
N ALA A 60 16.33 -8.67 -2.97
CA ALA A 60 14.99 -8.37 -3.49
C ALA A 60 14.03 -9.54 -3.25
N THR A 61 14.44 -10.77 -3.60
CA THR A 61 13.64 -11.98 -3.37
C THR A 61 13.35 -12.17 -1.89
N LEU A 62 14.37 -12.02 -1.03
CA LEU A 62 14.20 -12.09 0.41
C LEU A 62 13.22 -11.03 0.91
N THR A 63 13.34 -9.78 0.43
CA THR A 63 12.45 -8.68 0.82
C THR A 63 11.00 -8.95 0.43
N VAL A 64 10.78 -9.39 -0.81
CA VAL A 64 9.44 -9.73 -1.30
C VAL A 64 8.83 -10.87 -0.50
N LEU A 65 9.59 -11.93 -0.24
CA LEU A 65 9.12 -13.07 0.55
C LEU A 65 8.82 -12.69 1.99
N VAL A 66 9.69 -11.90 2.63
CA VAL A 66 9.46 -11.43 4.00
C VAL A 66 8.22 -10.58 4.06
N ILE A 67 8.07 -9.57 3.18
CA ILE A 67 6.86 -8.73 3.19
C ILE A 67 5.62 -9.59 2.98
N TYR A 68 5.59 -10.44 1.96
CA TYR A 68 4.42 -11.26 1.64
C TYR A 68 4.06 -12.23 2.77
N VAL A 69 5.03 -13.03 3.23
CA VAL A 69 4.78 -14.11 4.21
C VAL A 69 4.55 -13.54 5.60
N PHE A 70 5.35 -12.57 6.04
CA PHE A 70 5.18 -11.96 7.37
C PHE A 70 3.85 -11.22 7.47
N SER A 71 3.50 -10.39 6.48
CA SER A 71 2.21 -9.68 6.52
C SER A 71 1.02 -10.64 6.47
N SER A 72 1.05 -11.65 5.59
CA SER A 72 -0.01 -12.66 5.53
C SER A 72 -0.12 -13.44 6.84
N PHE A 73 1.00 -13.74 7.51
CA PHE A 73 0.98 -14.39 8.82
C PHE A 73 0.44 -13.49 9.93
N ILE A 74 0.78 -12.20 9.93
CA ILE A 74 0.20 -11.27 10.91
C ILE A 74 -1.30 -11.08 10.67
N GLU A 75 -1.73 -11.02 9.42
CA GLU A 75 -3.14 -10.96 9.03
C GLU A 75 -3.91 -12.21 9.45
N TYR A 76 -3.28 -13.40 9.35
CA TYR A 76 -3.85 -14.63 9.92
C TYR A 76 -4.11 -14.48 11.41
N LEU A 77 -3.10 -13.99 12.14
CA LEU A 77 -3.21 -13.83 13.58
C LEU A 77 -4.24 -12.78 13.97
N GLY A 78 -4.37 -11.72 13.15
CA GLY A 78 -5.39 -10.69 13.28
C GLY A 78 -6.79 -11.24 13.10
N SER A 79 -7.09 -11.86 11.96
CA SER A 79 -8.44 -12.36 11.68
C SER A 79 -8.82 -13.55 12.57
N ALA A 80 -7.88 -14.44 12.92
CA ALA A 80 -8.20 -15.64 13.70
C ALA A 80 -8.23 -15.40 15.22
N TYR A 81 -7.47 -14.43 15.74
CA TYR A 81 -7.29 -14.23 17.18
C TYR A 81 -7.49 -12.78 17.66
N GLY A 82 -7.86 -11.86 16.77
CA GLY A 82 -8.01 -10.43 17.10
C GLY A 82 -6.68 -9.71 17.39
N ILE A 83 -5.53 -10.32 17.04
CA ILE A 83 -4.21 -9.79 17.39
C ILE A 83 -3.87 -8.57 16.52
N LEU A 84 -3.38 -7.49 17.16
CA LEU A 84 -2.96 -6.22 16.56
C LEU A 84 -4.08 -5.36 15.94
N PHE A 85 -4.99 -5.93 15.16
CA PHE A 85 -5.97 -5.15 14.40
C PHE A 85 -7.31 -4.97 15.14
N GLY A 86 -7.73 -5.96 15.93
CA GLY A 86 -9.07 -6.08 16.51
C GLY A 86 -9.81 -7.28 15.90
N GLU A 87 -11.01 -7.60 16.37
CA GLU A 87 -11.81 -8.72 15.83
C GLU A 87 -12.55 -8.32 14.54
N TYR A 88 -12.29 -9.06 13.45
CA TYR A 88 -12.95 -8.89 12.14
C TYR A 88 -13.00 -10.19 11.34
N ASP A 89 -13.98 -10.29 10.43
CA ASP A 89 -14.09 -11.39 9.47
C ASP A 89 -14.05 -10.88 8.03
N TYR A 90 -13.21 -11.51 7.20
CA TYR A 90 -13.22 -11.31 5.76
C TYR A 90 -14.51 -11.88 5.14
N THR A 91 -15.13 -11.14 4.23
CA THR A 91 -16.30 -11.61 3.47
C THR A 91 -15.90 -12.32 2.19
N GLU A 92 -16.86 -12.95 1.52
CA GLU A 92 -16.62 -13.60 0.22
C GLU A 92 -16.31 -12.60 -0.91
N ARG A 93 -16.68 -11.32 -0.74
CA ARG A 93 -16.52 -10.25 -1.75
C ARG A 93 -15.08 -9.86 -2.01
N PHE A 94 -14.18 -10.10 -1.05
CA PHE A 94 -12.77 -9.72 -1.20
C PHE A 94 -12.00 -10.68 -2.13
N GLY A 95 -12.45 -11.93 -2.25
CA GLY A 95 -11.89 -12.93 -3.16
C GLY A 95 -11.49 -14.24 -2.49
N ALA A 96 -10.73 -15.06 -3.22
CA ALA A 96 -10.39 -16.41 -2.79
C ALA A 96 -9.50 -16.42 -1.54
N LYS A 97 -9.92 -17.20 -0.54
CA LYS A 97 -9.20 -17.39 0.73
C LYS A 97 -8.25 -18.58 0.66
N LEU A 98 -7.13 -18.47 1.36
CA LEU A 98 -6.17 -19.53 1.64
C LEU A 98 -5.88 -19.50 3.14
N PHE A 99 -6.22 -20.58 3.86
CA PHE A 99 -6.20 -20.60 5.34
C PHE A 99 -7.02 -19.44 5.95
N ASP A 100 -8.24 -19.24 5.44
CA ASP A 100 -9.21 -18.21 5.86
C ASP A 100 -8.84 -16.74 5.61
N ILE A 101 -7.65 -16.47 5.09
CA ILE A 101 -7.20 -15.13 4.69
C ILE A 101 -7.14 -15.05 3.17
N PRO A 102 -7.51 -13.93 2.56
CA PRO A 102 -7.31 -13.75 1.13
C PRO A 102 -5.82 -13.76 0.76
N PHE A 103 -5.41 -14.61 -0.19
CA PHE A 103 -4.00 -14.69 -0.60
C PHE A 103 -3.48 -13.38 -1.21
N THR A 104 -4.38 -12.53 -1.68
CA THR A 104 -4.09 -11.20 -2.26
C THR A 104 -3.57 -10.20 -1.24
N ILE A 105 -3.77 -10.44 0.07
CA ILE A 105 -3.31 -9.55 1.14
C ILE A 105 -1.79 -9.39 1.12
N GLY A 106 -1.03 -10.47 0.89
CA GLY A 106 0.43 -10.36 0.74
C GLY A 106 0.86 -9.47 -0.44
N PHE A 107 0.09 -9.43 -1.53
CA PHE A 107 0.31 -8.52 -2.65
C PHE A 107 -0.08 -7.08 -2.33
N ALA A 108 -1.16 -6.87 -1.57
CA ALA A 108 -1.54 -5.56 -1.07
C ALA A 108 -0.43 -4.96 -0.18
N TRP A 109 0.12 -5.75 0.74
CA TRP A 109 1.25 -5.34 1.56
C TRP A 109 2.52 -5.06 0.74
N LEU A 110 2.81 -5.83 -0.32
CA LEU A 110 3.92 -5.53 -1.23
C LEU A 110 3.77 -4.15 -1.89
N LEU A 111 2.56 -3.80 -2.33
CA LEU A 111 2.24 -2.47 -2.86
C LEU A 111 2.44 -1.39 -1.80
N VAL A 112 1.83 -1.55 -0.62
CA VAL A 112 1.91 -0.59 0.49
C VAL A 112 3.37 -0.33 0.86
N MET A 113 4.14 -1.39 1.10
CA MET A 113 5.52 -1.26 1.54
C MET A 113 6.39 -0.60 0.46
N ALA A 114 6.22 -0.95 -0.81
CA ALA A 114 6.98 -0.33 -1.89
C ALA A 114 6.65 1.17 -2.08
N THR A 115 5.36 1.50 -2.09
CA THR A 115 4.89 2.89 -2.32
C THR A 115 5.26 3.82 -1.16
N THR A 116 5.05 3.37 0.08
CA THR A 116 5.42 4.12 1.29
C THR A 116 6.93 4.26 1.45
N HIS A 117 7.70 3.23 1.07
CA HIS A 117 9.16 3.32 1.02
C HIS A 117 9.64 4.37 0.02
N ALA A 118 9.06 4.42 -1.18
CA ALA A 118 9.39 5.44 -2.18
C ALA A 118 9.09 6.86 -1.68
N VAL A 119 7.93 7.08 -1.04
CA VAL A 119 7.59 8.36 -0.40
C VAL A 119 8.60 8.72 0.69
N ALA A 120 8.90 7.79 1.60
CA ALA A 120 9.84 8.00 2.69
C ALA A 120 11.23 8.38 2.18
N MET A 121 11.77 7.64 1.20
CA MET A 121 13.08 7.90 0.62
C MET A 121 13.17 9.27 -0.06
N ARG A 122 12.08 9.79 -0.67
CA ARG A 122 12.08 11.15 -1.21
C ARG A 122 12.13 12.24 -0.15
N ILE A 123 11.61 11.95 1.04
CA ILE A 123 11.58 12.88 2.18
C ILE A 123 12.90 12.82 2.93
N THR A 124 13.40 11.63 3.25
CA THR A 124 14.57 11.44 4.12
C THR A 124 15.89 11.40 3.37
N LYS A 125 15.86 11.09 2.06
CA LYS A 125 17.01 10.96 1.12
C LYS A 125 17.96 9.81 1.41
N VAL A 126 18.15 9.48 2.68
CA VAL A 126 19.01 8.39 3.14
C VAL A 126 18.19 7.37 3.92
N PRO A 127 18.58 6.09 3.85
CA PRO A 127 17.98 5.05 4.69
C PRO A 127 18.38 5.28 6.15
N GLY A 128 17.40 5.21 7.06
CA GLY A 128 17.60 5.57 8.46
C GLY A 128 16.32 5.42 9.28
N ILE A 129 16.39 5.70 10.58
CA ILE A 129 15.22 5.68 11.46
C ILE A 129 14.10 6.62 10.99
N GLY A 130 14.47 7.78 10.40
CA GLY A 130 13.50 8.68 9.81
C GLY A 130 12.73 8.06 8.64
N MET A 131 13.37 7.21 7.84
CA MET A 131 12.72 6.51 6.73
C MET A 131 11.74 5.47 7.26
N VAL A 132 12.09 4.77 8.35
CA VAL A 132 11.18 3.83 9.03
C VAL A 132 9.93 4.57 9.53
N ILE A 133 10.12 5.66 10.28
CA ILE A 133 9.01 6.42 10.86
C ILE A 133 8.11 6.99 9.75
N ILE A 134 8.68 7.67 8.75
CA ILE A 134 7.91 8.30 7.67
C ILE A 134 7.23 7.24 6.79
N GLY A 135 7.90 6.11 6.51
CA GLY A 135 7.32 5.01 5.76
C GLY A 135 6.12 4.39 6.47
N SER A 136 6.24 4.16 7.78
CA SER A 136 5.13 3.64 8.58
C SER A 136 3.97 4.62 8.70
N LEU A 137 4.25 5.91 8.91
CA LEU A 137 3.20 6.93 8.91
C LEU A 137 2.51 7.02 7.54
N ALA A 138 3.25 6.93 6.45
CA ALA A 138 2.66 6.91 5.10
C ALA A 138 1.78 5.67 4.87
N ALA A 139 2.10 4.53 5.48
CA ALA A 139 1.25 3.33 5.45
C ALA A 139 -0.07 3.58 6.19
N VAL A 140 -0.02 4.14 7.40
CA VAL A 140 -1.22 4.54 8.16
C VAL A 140 -2.05 5.58 7.40
N VAL A 141 -1.42 6.54 6.73
CA VAL A 141 -2.15 7.52 5.90
C VAL A 141 -2.95 6.84 4.79
N MET A 142 -2.41 5.77 4.19
CA MET A 142 -3.13 4.97 3.20
C MET A 142 -4.26 4.16 3.85
N ASP A 143 -3.98 3.54 5.00
CA ASP A 143 -4.96 2.77 5.77
C ASP A 143 -6.19 3.60 6.19
N LEU A 144 -5.98 4.87 6.56
CA LEU A 144 -7.05 5.82 6.88
C LEU A 144 -8.10 5.98 5.77
N ILE A 145 -7.83 5.58 4.53
CA ILE A 145 -8.85 5.53 3.47
C ILE A 145 -9.18 4.11 2.99
N ILE A 146 -8.23 3.17 3.04
CA ILE A 146 -8.47 1.77 2.67
C ILE A 146 -9.58 1.20 3.56
N ASP A 147 -9.42 1.28 4.87
CA ASP A 147 -10.31 0.58 5.79
C ASP A 147 -11.74 1.13 5.80
N PRO A 148 -11.98 2.46 5.81
CA PRO A 148 -13.33 2.98 5.66
C PRO A 148 -13.99 2.55 4.34
N VAL A 149 -13.25 2.55 3.22
CA VAL A 149 -13.78 2.10 1.93
C VAL A 149 -14.07 0.61 1.94
N ALA A 150 -13.14 -0.20 2.43
CA ALA A 150 -13.27 -1.64 2.46
C ALA A 150 -14.39 -2.11 3.40
N PHE A 151 -14.55 -1.48 4.55
CA PHE A 151 -15.61 -1.82 5.50
C PHE A 151 -16.96 -1.21 5.10
N LYS A 152 -17.04 0.12 4.94
CA LYS A 152 -18.32 0.83 4.79
C LYS A 152 -18.88 0.85 3.37
N ALA A 153 -18.02 0.85 2.35
CA ALA A 153 -18.46 0.91 0.96
C ALA A 153 -18.59 -0.47 0.33
N ASN A 154 -17.60 -1.34 0.54
CA ASN A 154 -17.48 -2.60 -0.20
C ASN A 154 -17.73 -3.85 0.65
N GLU A 155 -17.81 -3.72 1.98
CA GLU A 155 -17.98 -4.84 2.93
C GLU A 155 -17.02 -6.00 2.68
N TYR A 156 -15.74 -5.70 2.42
CA TYR A 156 -14.70 -6.69 2.22
C TYR A 156 -14.31 -7.44 3.50
N TRP A 157 -14.45 -6.77 4.63
CA TRP A 157 -14.42 -7.36 5.96
C TRP A 157 -15.38 -6.60 6.86
N ILE A 158 -15.84 -7.27 7.90
CA ILE A 158 -16.76 -6.71 8.90
C ILE A 158 -16.04 -6.69 10.25
N TRP A 159 -15.97 -5.52 10.87
CA TRP A 159 -15.47 -5.36 12.22
C TRP A 159 -16.55 -5.70 13.25
N PHE A 160 -16.19 -6.44 14.29
CA PHE A 160 -17.09 -6.77 15.40
C PHE A 160 -17.01 -5.77 16.55
N GLU A 161 -15.88 -5.06 16.62
CA GLU A 161 -15.63 -3.97 17.54
C GLU A 161 -15.82 -2.62 16.85
N GLY A 162 -16.31 -1.63 17.60
CA GLY A 162 -16.47 -0.26 17.11
C GLY A 162 -15.29 0.64 17.46
N GLY A 163 -15.19 1.78 16.77
CA GLY A 163 -14.25 2.84 17.06
C GLY A 163 -14.70 4.19 16.53
N LEU A 164 -14.07 5.28 16.99
CA LEU A 164 -14.49 6.65 16.65
C LEU A 164 -14.36 6.98 15.16
N TYR A 165 -13.49 6.27 14.45
CA TYR A 165 -13.22 6.50 13.04
C TYR A 165 -13.90 5.41 12.21
N TYR A 166 -15.10 5.72 11.68
CA TYR A 166 -15.92 4.83 10.85
C TYR A 166 -16.17 3.44 11.47
N ASP A 167 -16.34 3.36 12.79
CA ASP A 167 -16.55 2.11 13.52
C ASP A 167 -15.39 1.10 13.38
N ILE A 168 -14.18 1.58 13.05
CA ILE A 168 -12.97 0.76 12.96
C ILE A 168 -12.19 0.86 14.29
N PRO A 169 -11.76 -0.25 14.88
CA PRO A 169 -10.95 -0.25 16.10
C PRO A 169 -9.68 0.59 15.96
N TRP A 170 -9.36 1.41 16.96
CA TRP A 170 -8.14 2.23 16.94
C TRP A 170 -6.86 1.38 16.91
N THR A 171 -6.95 0.14 17.42
CA THR A 171 -5.90 -0.86 17.37
C THR A 171 -5.48 -1.19 15.95
N ASN A 172 -6.40 -1.15 14.97
CA ASN A 172 -6.07 -1.38 13.56
C ASN A 172 -4.98 -0.43 13.05
N PHE A 173 -5.19 0.88 13.22
CA PHE A 173 -4.23 1.90 12.79
C PHE A 173 -2.88 1.76 13.52
N MET A 174 -2.91 1.37 14.80
CA MET A 174 -1.70 1.07 15.55
C MET A 174 -1.00 -0.21 15.01
N GLY A 175 -1.76 -1.25 14.69
CA GLY A 175 -1.29 -2.48 14.06
C GLY A 175 -0.60 -2.21 12.73
N TRP A 176 -1.23 -1.42 11.86
CA TRP A 176 -0.64 -0.95 10.60
C TRP A 176 0.69 -0.23 10.82
N PHE A 177 0.74 0.69 11.80
CA PHE A 177 1.99 1.37 12.14
C PHE A 177 3.08 0.41 12.61
N VAL A 178 2.75 -0.54 13.49
CA VAL A 178 3.69 -1.52 14.05
C VAL A 178 4.23 -2.45 12.96
N VAL A 179 3.34 -3.05 12.15
CA VAL A 179 3.71 -3.96 11.06
C VAL A 179 4.56 -3.25 10.02
N ALA A 180 4.13 -2.06 9.57
CA ALA A 180 4.88 -1.26 8.63
C ALA A 180 6.25 -0.84 9.19
N SER A 181 6.35 -0.55 10.50
CA SER A 181 7.62 -0.20 11.16
C SER A 181 8.59 -1.38 11.20
N ILE A 182 8.11 -2.58 11.52
CA ILE A 182 8.93 -3.79 11.50
C ILE A 182 9.45 -4.05 10.08
N LEU A 183 8.58 -3.97 9.07
CA LEU A 183 8.95 -4.22 7.68
C LEU A 183 9.89 -3.13 7.14
N HIS A 184 9.66 -1.84 7.42
CA HIS A 184 10.58 -0.77 7.02
C HIS A 184 11.92 -0.86 7.76
N ALA A 185 11.94 -1.24 9.04
CA ALA A 185 13.18 -1.49 9.77
C ALA A 185 13.98 -2.63 9.14
N PHE A 186 13.31 -3.71 8.74
CA PHE A 186 13.93 -4.81 8.00
C PHE A 186 14.52 -4.32 6.65
N ILE A 187 13.75 -3.55 5.88
CA ILE A 187 14.22 -2.97 4.61
C ILE A 187 15.44 -2.07 4.85
N TRP A 188 15.39 -1.22 5.87
CA TRP A 188 16.51 -0.35 6.25
C TRP A 188 17.79 -1.15 6.52
N VAL A 189 17.72 -2.23 7.30
CA VAL A 189 18.87 -3.09 7.59
C VAL A 189 19.49 -3.64 6.31
N LEU A 190 18.66 -4.09 5.36
CA LEU A 190 19.15 -4.62 4.08
C LEU A 190 19.76 -3.56 3.16
N GLN A 191 19.33 -2.30 3.28
CA GLN A 191 19.72 -1.18 2.43
C GLN A 191 21.06 -0.53 2.80
N LYS A 192 21.63 -0.81 3.98
CA LYS A 192 22.86 -0.15 4.49
C LYS A 192 24.08 -0.22 3.55
N GLU A 193 24.11 -1.15 2.59
CA GLU A 193 25.22 -1.33 1.66
C GLU A 193 24.71 -1.75 0.28
N VAL A 194 23.75 -1.00 -0.26
CA VAL A 194 23.10 -1.34 -1.52
C VAL A 194 23.34 -0.25 -2.54
N VAL A 195 23.84 -0.66 -3.70
CA VAL A 195 23.88 0.15 -4.91
C VAL A 195 22.68 -0.27 -5.76
N PRO A 196 21.66 0.60 -5.92
CA PRO A 196 20.50 0.28 -6.74
C PRO A 196 20.86 0.06 -8.21
N ASP A 197 20.04 -0.71 -8.92
CA ASP A 197 20.19 -0.90 -10.36
C ASP A 197 19.98 0.45 -11.10
N LYS A 198 20.53 0.58 -12.32
CA LYS A 198 20.35 1.74 -13.20
C LYS A 198 18.88 2.05 -13.50
N THR A 199 17.99 1.06 -13.35
CA THR A 199 16.55 1.22 -13.54
C THR A 199 15.84 1.83 -12.33
N PHE A 200 16.51 1.91 -11.16
CA PHE A 200 15.92 2.36 -9.91
C PHE A 200 15.28 3.75 -9.98
N PRO A 201 15.90 4.81 -10.54
CA PRO A 201 15.27 6.14 -10.56
C PRO A 201 13.91 6.16 -11.28
N LYS A 202 13.76 5.34 -12.32
CA LYS A 202 12.51 5.19 -13.07
C LYS A 202 11.45 4.45 -12.24
N TRP A 203 11.82 3.34 -11.61
CA TRP A 203 10.91 2.56 -10.76
C TRP A 203 10.54 3.28 -9.48
N GLU A 204 11.47 4.02 -8.88
CA GLU A 204 11.23 4.90 -7.75
C GLU A 204 10.18 5.96 -8.10
N LEU A 205 10.30 6.66 -9.22
CA LEU A 205 9.30 7.65 -9.64
C LEU A 205 7.93 7.03 -9.93
N ARG A 206 7.89 5.87 -10.58
CA ARG A 206 6.63 5.15 -10.85
C ARG A 206 5.94 4.74 -9.56
N THR A 207 6.69 4.17 -8.63
CA THR A 207 6.18 3.70 -7.33
C THR A 207 5.79 4.85 -6.42
N TYR A 208 6.54 5.96 -6.44
CA TYR A 208 6.14 7.19 -5.76
C TYR A 208 4.79 7.70 -6.27
N ARG A 209 4.61 7.82 -7.59
CA ARG A 209 3.33 8.23 -8.19
C ARG A 209 2.21 7.24 -7.92
N LEU A 210 2.54 5.94 -7.87
CA LEU A 210 1.60 4.89 -7.58
C LEU A 210 0.96 5.06 -6.19
N TYR A 211 1.70 5.55 -5.19
CA TYR A 211 1.11 5.93 -3.89
C TYR A 211 -0.08 6.89 -4.08
N GLY A 212 0.15 8.00 -4.79
CA GLY A 212 -0.89 9.01 -5.02
C GLY A 212 -2.04 8.51 -5.90
N MET A 213 -1.74 7.63 -6.87
CA MET A 213 -2.78 6.97 -7.67
C MET A 213 -3.69 6.09 -6.82
N MET A 214 -3.11 5.29 -5.91
CA MET A 214 -3.89 4.44 -5.00
C MET A 214 -4.78 5.30 -4.09
N ILE A 215 -4.23 6.35 -3.48
CA ILE A 215 -5.01 7.31 -2.68
C ILE A 215 -6.13 7.92 -3.52
N PHE A 216 -5.86 8.34 -4.76
CA PHE A 216 -6.88 8.90 -5.65
C PHE A 216 -8.02 7.91 -5.93
N MET A 217 -7.70 6.65 -6.23
CA MET A 217 -8.71 5.62 -6.45
C MET A 217 -9.61 5.46 -5.22
N PHE A 218 -9.03 5.35 -4.04
CA PHE A 218 -9.80 5.24 -2.80
C PHE A 218 -10.58 6.52 -2.47
N VAL A 219 -10.09 7.72 -2.85
CA VAL A 219 -10.84 8.97 -2.72
C VAL A 219 -12.10 8.96 -3.59
N VAL A 220 -12.03 8.45 -4.82
CA VAL A 220 -13.21 8.34 -5.70
C VAL A 220 -14.23 7.39 -5.09
N THR A 221 -13.83 6.20 -4.64
CA THR A 221 -14.73 5.24 -3.99
C THR A 221 -15.27 5.76 -2.65
N ALA A 222 -14.44 6.45 -1.86
CA ALA A 222 -14.89 7.07 -0.62
C ALA A 222 -15.94 8.16 -0.87
N ALA A 223 -15.82 8.90 -1.98
CA ALA A 223 -16.76 9.96 -2.33
C ALA A 223 -18.13 9.39 -2.74
N SER A 224 -18.16 8.30 -3.49
CA SER A 224 -19.43 7.62 -3.85
C SER A 224 -20.13 7.01 -2.63
N ALA A 225 -19.37 6.62 -1.60
CA ALA A 225 -19.90 6.12 -0.33
C ALA A 225 -20.14 7.22 0.74
N GLY A 226 -19.89 8.50 0.45
CA GLY A 226 -20.11 9.61 1.39
C GLY A 226 -19.13 9.67 2.58
N LEU A 227 -17.95 9.06 2.46
CA LEU A 227 -16.93 8.96 3.52
C LEU A 227 -16.04 10.22 3.58
N TRP A 228 -16.66 11.39 3.75
CA TRP A 228 -16.00 12.71 3.62
C TRP A 228 -14.86 12.94 4.60
N LEU A 229 -14.97 12.45 5.84
CA LEU A 229 -13.91 12.60 6.83
C LEU A 229 -12.62 11.86 6.40
N ALA A 230 -12.77 10.70 5.75
CA ALA A 230 -11.61 9.92 5.28
C ALA A 230 -10.92 10.63 4.13
N ILE A 231 -11.71 11.16 3.19
CA ILE A 231 -11.19 11.97 2.09
C ILE A 231 -10.40 13.17 2.61
N CYS A 232 -10.99 13.95 3.54
CA CYS A 232 -10.36 15.16 4.07
C CYS A 232 -9.03 14.85 4.77
N ILE A 233 -9.03 13.90 5.71
CA ILE A 233 -7.82 13.57 6.48
C ILE A 233 -6.74 12.97 5.58
N THR A 234 -7.07 11.96 4.79
CA THR A 234 -6.07 11.27 3.96
C THR A 234 -5.51 12.17 2.87
N THR A 235 -6.34 13.02 2.23
CA THR A 235 -5.86 13.95 1.20
C THR A 235 -4.97 15.03 1.80
N LEU A 236 -5.33 15.56 2.97
CA LEU A 236 -4.49 16.55 3.68
C LEU A 236 -3.12 15.95 4.03
N LEU A 237 -3.10 14.78 4.68
CA LEU A 237 -1.85 14.12 5.09
C LEU A 237 -1.00 13.70 3.88
N THR A 238 -1.63 13.18 2.83
CA THR A 238 -0.94 12.89 1.56
C THR A 238 -0.34 14.15 0.94
N GLY A 239 -1.09 15.27 0.95
CA GLY A 239 -0.61 16.57 0.49
C GLY A 239 0.60 17.06 1.29
N ILE A 240 0.62 16.87 2.61
CA ILE A 240 1.77 17.18 3.47
C ILE A 240 2.98 16.32 3.09
N LEU A 241 2.82 14.99 2.96
CA LEU A 241 3.90 14.08 2.56
C LEU A 241 4.52 14.49 1.22
N TYR A 242 3.67 14.79 0.23
CA TYR A 242 4.11 15.23 -1.10
C TYR A 242 4.74 16.62 -1.08
N GLY A 243 4.18 17.54 -0.29
CA GLY A 243 4.71 18.88 -0.10
C GLY A 243 6.11 18.86 0.49
N ILE A 244 6.35 18.04 1.51
CA ILE A 244 7.68 17.87 2.11
C ILE A 244 8.65 17.23 1.10
N ALA A 245 8.22 16.17 0.40
CA ALA A 245 9.05 15.49 -0.60
C ALA A 245 9.50 16.45 -1.73
N GLU A 246 8.58 17.27 -2.23
CA GLU A 246 8.83 18.24 -3.29
C GLU A 246 9.67 19.43 -2.80
N TRP A 247 9.40 19.93 -1.59
CA TRP A 247 10.21 20.97 -0.97
C TRP A 247 11.67 20.53 -0.82
N ARG A 248 11.91 19.32 -0.30
CA ARG A 248 13.26 18.71 -0.22
C ARG A 248 13.92 18.64 -1.59
N ARG A 249 13.21 18.12 -2.60
CA ARG A 249 13.73 18.00 -3.97
C ARG A 249 14.20 19.34 -4.56
N ARG A 250 13.44 20.43 -4.35
CA ARG A 250 13.79 21.76 -4.85
C ARG A 250 14.98 22.36 -4.10
N HIS A 251 15.03 22.17 -2.78
CA HIS A 251 16.12 22.68 -1.96
C HIS A 251 17.47 22.08 -2.39
N ASP A 252 17.50 20.77 -2.64
CA ASP A 252 18.71 20.08 -3.10
C ASP A 252 19.16 20.57 -4.50
N GLN A 253 18.22 20.82 -5.42
CA GLN A 253 18.53 21.35 -6.75
C GLN A 253 19.10 22.79 -6.71
N SER A 254 18.74 23.58 -5.71
CA SER A 254 19.28 24.93 -5.55
C SER A 254 20.69 24.98 -4.96
N GLN A 255 21.18 23.85 -4.42
CA GLN A 255 22.51 23.73 -3.80
C GLN A 255 23.52 22.95 -4.66
N ALA A 256 23.10 22.39 -5.80
CA ALA A 256 23.92 21.62 -6.74
C ALA A 256 24.34 22.47 -7.94
#